data_AF-A0A4R3XSQ0-F1
#
_entry.id   AF-A0A4R3XSQ0-F1
#
_cell.length_a   1.000
_cell.length_b   1.000
_cell.length_c   1.000
_cell.angle_alpha   90.00
_cell.angle_beta   90.00
_cell.angle_gamma   90.00
#
_symmetry.space_group_name_H-M   'P 1'
#
loop_
_entity.id
_entity.type
_entity.pdbx_description
1 polymer ?
#
loop_
_entity_poly.entity_id
_entity_poly.type
_entity_poly.pdbx_seq_one_letter_code
_entity_poly.pdbx_strand_id
1 'polypeptide(L)' 'MKCPICGAAELIHDTRYLPYTYMSESTIIAAVTGDFCPACAESVLDAAESDRVMREMRAYLKSK' A
#
# COMPACT_ATOMS: atom_id res chain seq x y z
N MET A 1 9.04 11.71 -7.45
CA MET A 1 8.00 12.62 -7.99
C MET A 1 7.23 13.19 -6.82
N LYS A 2 6.74 14.43 -6.90
CA LYS A 2 5.88 14.98 -5.84
C LYS A 2 4.65 14.10 -5.65
N CYS A 3 4.26 13.92 -4.39
CA CYS A 3 3.07 13.17 -4.03
C CYS A 3 1.83 13.75 -4.74
N PRO A 4 1.08 12.94 -5.50
CA PRO A 4 -0.09 13.41 -6.24
C PRO A 4 -1.28 13.77 -5.33
N ILE A 5 -1.27 13.31 -4.08
CA ILE A 5 -2.37 13.53 -3.12
C ILE A 5 -2.18 14.81 -2.32
N CYS A 6 -0.99 15.05 -1.77
CA CYS A 6 -0.75 16.20 -0.88
C CYS A 6 0.16 17.28 -1.46
N GLY A 7 0.96 16.98 -2.50
CA GLY A 7 1.94 17.90 -3.08
C GLY A 7 3.08 18.37 -2.16
N ALA A 8 3.10 17.93 -0.90
CA ALA A 8 3.96 18.47 0.16
C ALA A 8 5.35 17.81 0.24
N ALA A 9 5.52 16.59 -0.31
CA ALA A 9 6.77 15.85 -0.26
C ALA A 9 7.01 15.08 -1.57
N GLU A 10 8.29 14.82 -1.86
CA GLU A 10 8.68 13.82 -2.85
C GLU A 10 8.38 12.41 -2.32
N LEU A 11 7.93 11.53 -3.21
CA LEU A 11 7.75 10.13 -2.89
C LEU A 11 9.10 9.42 -2.73
N ILE A 12 9.16 8.48 -1.80
CA ILE A 12 10.34 7.66 -1.50
C ILE A 12 10.07 6.23 -1.95
N HIS A 13 10.88 5.72 -2.87
CA HIS A 13 10.84 4.32 -3.27
C HIS A 13 11.35 3.43 -2.14
N ASP A 14 10.53 2.47 -1.69
CA ASP A 14 10.81 1.65 -0.50
C ASP A 14 10.02 0.33 -0.55
N THR A 15 10.30 -0.58 0.40
CA THR A 15 9.52 -1.79 0.64
C THR A 15 9.01 -1.80 2.08
N ARG A 16 7.68 -1.84 2.26
CA ARG A 16 7.03 -1.68 3.57
C ARG A 16 5.98 -2.75 3.86
N TYR A 17 5.65 -2.88 5.15
CA TYR A 17 4.45 -3.57 5.58
C TYR A 17 3.26 -2.61 5.51
N LEU A 18 2.21 -2.98 4.78
CA LEU A 18 0.99 -2.17 4.70
C LEU A 18 -0.13 -2.77 5.55
N PRO A 19 -0.67 -2.04 6.54
CA PRO A 19 -1.86 -2.49 7.24
C PRO A 19 -3.06 -2.48 6.28
N TYR A 20 -3.82 -3.57 6.28
CA TYR A 20 -5.11 -3.65 5.59
C TYR A 20 -6.19 -3.99 6.61
N THR A 21 -7.13 -3.07 6.79
CA THR A 21 -8.29 -3.25 7.65
C THR A 21 -9.53 -3.43 6.80
N TYR A 22 -10.24 -4.52 7.03
CA TYR A 22 -11.56 -4.77 6.48
C TYR A 22 -12.55 -4.93 7.62
N MET A 23 -13.53 -4.03 7.68
CA MET A 23 -14.41 -3.88 8.84
C MET A 23 -13.61 -3.71 10.14
N SER A 24 -13.84 -4.54 11.16
CA SER A 24 -13.12 -4.52 12.44
C SER A 24 -11.88 -5.40 12.47
N GLU A 25 -11.56 -6.09 11.37
CA GLU A 25 -10.47 -7.06 11.33
C GLU A 25 -9.32 -6.54 10.47
N SER A 26 -8.09 -6.67 10.98
CA SER A 26 -6.90 -6.17 10.31
C SER A 26 -5.91 -7.28 10.03
N THR A 27 -5.21 -7.13 8.91
CA THR A 27 -4.04 -7.93 8.53
C THR A 27 -2.92 -7.01 8.07
N ILE A 28 -1.75 -7.59 7.83
CA ILE A 28 -0.60 -6.90 7.25
C ILE A 28 -0.32 -7.52 5.88
N ILE A 29 -0.30 -6.68 4.85
CA ILE A 29 0.21 -7.04 3.53
C ILE A 29 1.72 -6.81 3.57
N ALA A 30 2.47 -7.90 3.51
CA ALA A 30 3.91 -7.87 3.64
C ALA A 30 4.63 -7.45 2.35
N ALA A 31 5.81 -6.86 2.55
CA ALA A 31 6.80 -6.57 1.52
C ALA A 31 6.21 -5.83 0.30
N VAL A 32 5.44 -4.76 0.55
CA VAL A 32 4.87 -3.92 -0.50
C VAL A 32 5.90 -2.93 -1.01
N THR A 33 6.29 -3.06 -2.28
CA THR A 33 7.29 -2.19 -2.90
C THR A 33 6.64 -1.10 -3.73
N GLY A 34 7.00 0.16 -3.48
CA GLY A 34 6.45 1.27 -4.24
C GLY A 34 6.95 2.61 -3.74
N ASP A 35 6.28 3.66 -4.18
CA ASP A 35 6.62 5.04 -3.88
C ASP A 35 5.73 5.57 -2.75
N PHE A 36 6.32 5.86 -1.59
CA PHE A 36 5.60 6.24 -0.38
C PHE A 36 5.78 7.72 -0.04
N CYS A 37 4.68 8.39 0.28
CA CYS A 37 4.71 9.77 0.76
C CYS A 37 4.98 9.81 2.27
N PRO A 38 6.08 10.45 2.72
CA PRO A 38 6.35 10.58 4.16
C PRO A 38 5.41 11.58 4.87
N ALA A 39 4.70 12.43 4.13
CA ALA A 39 3.86 13.49 4.71
C ALA A 39 2.41 13.06 4.97
N CYS A 40 1.82 12.22 4.09
CA CYS A 40 0.41 11.83 4.19
C CYS A 40 0.17 10.32 4.11
N ALA A 41 1.24 9.52 4.12
CA ALA A 41 1.18 8.05 4.03
C ALA A 41 0.57 7.48 2.73
N GLU A 42 0.45 8.29 1.67
CA GLU A 42 0.07 7.81 0.34
C GLU A 42 1.08 6.79 -0.19
N SER A 43 0.59 5.78 -0.92
CA SER A 43 1.40 4.78 -1.61
C SER A 43 1.04 4.72 -3.09
N VAL A 44 2.00 4.96 -3.96
CA VAL A 44 1.86 4.77 -5.41
C VAL A 44 2.60 3.48 -5.80
N LEU A 45 1.86 2.51 -6.31
CA LEU A 45 2.40 1.20 -6.71
C LEU A 45 2.39 1.08 -8.24
N ASP A 46 3.32 0.30 -8.78
CA ASP A 46 3.22 -0.09 -10.19
C ASP A 46 2.09 -1.11 -10.41
N ALA A 47 1.83 -1.46 -11.67
CA ALA A 47 0.75 -2.39 -12.01
C ALA A 47 0.95 -3.80 -11.41
N ALA A 48 2.18 -4.31 -11.42
CA ALA A 48 2.48 -5.65 -10.93
C ALA A 48 2.29 -5.74 -9.41
N GLU A 49 2.78 -4.73 -8.69
CA GLU A 49 2.63 -4.68 -7.25
C GLU A 49 1.18 -4.40 -6.84
N SER A 50 0.47 -3.55 -7.58
CA SER A 50 -0.96 -3.34 -7.38
C SER A 50 -1.75 -4.65 -7.51
N ASP A 51 -1.47 -5.44 -8.55
CA ASP A 51 -2.10 -6.74 -8.75
C ASP A 51 -1.78 -7.72 -7.61
N ARG A 52 -0.54 -7.71 -7.11
CA ARG A 52 -0.12 -8.53 -5.97
C ARG A 52 -0.86 -8.14 -4.70
N VAL A 53 -0.88 -6.86 -4.35
CA VAL A 53 -1.59 -6.33 -3.16
C VAL A 53 -3.08 -6.68 -3.23
N MET A 54 -3.71 -6.51 -4.39
CA MET A 54 -5.12 -6.87 -4.59
C MET A 54 -5.37 -8.38 -4.49
N ARG A 55 -4.40 -9.23 -4.84
CA ARG A 55 -4.49 -10.68 -4.58
C ARG A 55 -4.42 -10.99 -3.09
N GLU A 56 -3.51 -10.36 -2.34
CA GLU A 56 -3.39 -10.57 -0.88
C GLU A 56 -4.66 -10.11 -0.14
N MET A 57 -5.21 -8.95 -0.49
CA MET A 57 -6.50 -8.48 0.05
C MET A 57 -7.62 -9.50 -0.22
N ARG A 58 -7.73 -10.00 -1.45
CA ARG A 58 -8.74 -11.01 -1.82
C ARG A 58 -8.53 -12.35 -1.10
N ALA A 59 -7.28 -12.77 -0.92
CA ALA A 59 -6.95 -13.98 -0.18
C ALA A 59 -7.37 -13.87 1.29
N TYR A 60 -7.11 -12.72 1.91
CA TYR A 60 -7.56 -12.43 3.27
C TYR A 60 -9.09 -12.50 3.39
N LEU A 61 -9.83 -11.85 2.48
CA LEU A 61 -11.30 -11.87 2.49
C LEU A 61 -11.89 -13.27 2.32
N LYS A 62 -11.24 -14.17 1.57
CA LYS A 62 -11.67 -15.57 1.41
C LYS A 62 -11.36 -16.45 2.62
N SER A 63 -10.46 -16.01 3.49
CA SER A 63 -10.07 -16.74 4.70
C SER A 63 -10.96 -16.42 5.91
N LYS A 64 -11.93 -15.52 5.74
CA LYS A 64 -12.99 -15.18 6.69
C LYS A 64 -14.28 -15.87 6.29
#